data_AF-A0A2W5FEC5-F1
#
_entry.id   AF-A0A2W5FEC5-F1
#
_cell.length_a   1.000
_cell.length_b   1.000
_cell.length_c   1.000
_cell.angle_alpha   90.00
_cell.angle_beta   90.00
_cell.angle_gamma   90.00
#
_symmetry.space_group_name_H-M   'P 1'
#
loop_
_entity.id
_entity.type
_entity.pdbx_description
1 polymer ?
#
loop_
_entity_poly.entity_id
_entity_poly.type
_entity_poly.pdbx_seq_one_letter_code
_entity_poly.pdbx_strand_id
1 'polypeptide(L)'
;EDPQLSNFLGQVLPFLKKGIPVNTVHIENLNFPATLKDTKILLMSYSNMKPLDSNAHHLLAQWVQSGGIIVYSGKDNDPYQTVSEWWNTGKYHYASPSEHLFNLMNISDSKNKNGIFKYGKGSVYIIREDPKSYVMSADGDQSYVGIVSNLYKQSFHKEIQFKNYYTLKRGPYLMISVLDENESKTPYTAKGKFIDLFDPKLPIINSKEVLPDNQSLLFDIDAIQNKKQAQVLASASRIYDEKTSSNTYEFIAKSPINTINVMRVLLPQKLKKCTATKTNGSTVEDLQWNWDEMSKTTFVSFANDPQGIKVRLEW
;
A
#
# COMPACT_ATOMS: atom_id res chain seq x y z
N GLU A 1 7.75 -28.55 5.16
CA GLU A 1 6.61 -27.72 5.62
C GLU A 1 6.86 -26.26 5.27
N ASP A 2 5.80 -25.44 5.16
CA ASP A 2 5.88 -24.01 4.82
C ASP A 2 5.10 -23.18 5.87
N PRO A 3 5.54 -23.14 7.14
CA PRO A 3 4.76 -22.56 8.23
C PRO A 3 4.65 -21.02 8.16
N GLN A 4 5.45 -20.36 7.32
CA GLN A 4 5.51 -18.91 7.22
C GLN A 4 4.94 -18.37 5.90
N LEU A 5 4.16 -19.18 5.16
CA LEU A 5 3.65 -18.83 3.84
C LEU A 5 4.78 -18.41 2.87
N SER A 6 5.97 -19.00 3.01
CA SER A 6 7.16 -18.65 2.25
C SER A 6 6.98 -18.85 0.74
N ASN A 7 6.10 -19.75 0.29
CA ASN A 7 5.79 -19.84 -1.15
C ASN A 7 4.94 -18.67 -1.67
N PHE A 8 4.11 -18.06 -0.83
CA PHE A 8 3.40 -16.84 -1.19
C PHE A 8 4.33 -15.63 -1.08
N LEU A 9 4.98 -15.47 0.07
CA LEU A 9 5.92 -14.37 0.33
C LEU A 9 7.11 -14.38 -0.62
N GLY A 10 7.59 -15.56 -1.02
CA GLY A 10 8.67 -15.73 -1.99
C GLY A 10 8.35 -15.15 -3.36
N GLN A 11 7.09 -15.18 -3.80
CA GLN A 11 6.71 -14.55 -5.07
C GLN A 11 6.69 -13.02 -4.99
N VAL A 12 6.43 -12.46 -3.80
CA VAL A 12 6.02 -11.07 -3.62
C VAL A 12 7.12 -10.21 -2.99
N LEU A 13 7.74 -10.66 -1.90
CA LEU A 13 8.75 -9.91 -1.16
C LEU A 13 9.96 -9.48 -1.99
N PRO A 14 10.49 -10.29 -2.93
CA PRO A 14 11.57 -9.85 -3.82
C PRO A 14 11.31 -8.53 -4.53
N PHE A 15 10.07 -8.28 -4.92
CA PHE A 15 9.65 -7.05 -5.62
C PHE A 15 9.26 -5.95 -4.63
N LEU A 16 8.49 -6.28 -3.59
CA LEU A 16 8.08 -5.30 -2.59
C LEU A 16 9.29 -4.64 -1.90
N LYS A 17 10.28 -5.44 -1.50
CA LYS A 17 11.53 -4.93 -0.87
C LYS A 17 12.34 -4.02 -1.80
N LYS A 18 12.13 -4.17 -3.10
CA LYS A 18 12.79 -3.44 -4.19
C LYS A 18 11.95 -2.25 -4.72
N GLY A 19 10.89 -1.87 -3.99
CA GLY A 19 10.08 -0.69 -4.26
C GLY A 19 9.06 -0.85 -5.40
N ILE A 20 8.82 -2.09 -5.82
CA ILE A 20 7.91 -2.42 -6.90
C ILE A 20 6.57 -2.83 -6.28
N PRO A 21 5.48 -2.09 -6.54
CA PRO A 21 4.17 -2.45 -6.03
C PRO A 21 3.70 -3.77 -6.65
N VAL A 22 3.20 -4.67 -5.82
CA VAL A 22 2.60 -5.94 -6.22
C VAL A 22 1.13 -5.92 -5.84
N ASN A 23 0.28 -6.46 -6.71
CA ASN A 23 -1.15 -6.64 -6.44
C ASN A 23 -1.48 -8.14 -6.39
N THR A 24 -2.42 -8.52 -5.53
CA THR A 24 -2.90 -9.88 -5.44
C THR A 24 -4.07 -10.09 -6.40
N VAL A 25 -4.06 -11.21 -7.10
CA VAL A 25 -5.15 -11.66 -7.96
C VAL A 25 -5.71 -12.98 -7.41
N HIS A 26 -7.02 -13.07 -7.29
CA HIS A 26 -7.71 -14.32 -6.95
C HIS A 26 -8.07 -15.05 -8.24
N ILE A 27 -7.63 -16.31 -8.36
CA ILE A 27 -7.82 -17.12 -9.57
C ILE A 27 -9.31 -17.40 -9.85
N GLU A 28 -10.13 -17.39 -8.80
CA GLU A 28 -11.58 -17.56 -8.86
C GLU A 28 -12.28 -16.38 -9.53
N ASN A 29 -11.65 -15.19 -9.52
CA ASN A 29 -12.21 -13.97 -10.07
C ASN A 29 -11.82 -13.74 -11.55
N LEU A 30 -11.15 -14.69 -12.20
CA LEU A 30 -10.69 -14.52 -13.58
C LEU A 30 -11.81 -14.31 -14.61
N ASN A 31 -13.05 -14.70 -14.27
CA ASN A 31 -14.22 -14.42 -15.10
C ASN A 31 -14.60 -12.93 -15.14
N PHE A 32 -14.14 -12.12 -14.18
CA PHE A 32 -14.35 -10.68 -14.17
C PHE A 32 -13.25 -9.98 -14.98
N PRO A 33 -13.58 -9.23 -16.05
CA PRO A 33 -12.58 -8.59 -16.91
C PRO A 33 -11.63 -7.62 -16.19
N ALA A 34 -12.08 -7.06 -15.06
CA ALA A 34 -11.27 -6.15 -14.25
C ALA A 34 -10.08 -6.85 -13.56
N THR A 35 -10.14 -8.15 -13.33
CA THR A 35 -9.19 -8.92 -12.50
C THR A 35 -7.75 -8.86 -13.01
N LEU A 36 -7.55 -8.93 -14.32
CA LEU A 36 -6.21 -8.89 -14.95
C LEU A 36 -5.96 -7.62 -15.77
N LYS A 37 -6.88 -6.66 -15.77
CA LYS A 37 -6.86 -5.49 -16.67
C LYS A 37 -5.56 -4.69 -16.57
N ASP A 38 -5.10 -4.43 -15.36
CA ASP A 38 -3.91 -3.61 -15.10
C ASP A 38 -2.65 -4.45 -14.82
N THR A 39 -2.77 -5.78 -14.87
CA THR A 39 -1.67 -6.73 -14.63
C THR A 39 -0.74 -6.77 -15.83
N LYS A 40 0.54 -6.42 -15.62
CA LYS A 40 1.58 -6.47 -16.65
C LYS A 40 2.20 -7.86 -16.79
N ILE A 41 2.55 -8.46 -15.66
CA ILE A 41 3.10 -9.81 -15.56
C ILE A 41 2.40 -10.46 -14.38
N LEU A 42 1.82 -11.65 -14.59
CA LEU A 42 1.21 -12.45 -13.54
C LEU A 42 2.27 -13.40 -12.97
N LEU A 43 2.64 -13.17 -11.72
CA LEU A 43 3.48 -14.08 -10.95
C LEU A 43 2.56 -15.16 -10.36
N MET A 44 2.85 -16.43 -10.62
CA MET A 44 1.95 -17.52 -10.25
C MET A 44 2.71 -18.75 -9.78
N SER A 45 2.11 -19.48 -8.84
CA SER A 45 2.55 -20.79 -8.39
C SER A 45 1.35 -21.61 -7.94
N TYR A 46 1.43 -22.92 -8.06
CA TYR A 46 0.52 -23.87 -7.41
C TYR A 46 1.14 -24.58 -6.21
N SER A 47 2.28 -24.11 -5.70
CA SER A 47 2.83 -24.61 -4.43
C SER A 47 1.82 -24.35 -3.30
N ASN A 48 1.45 -25.41 -2.56
CA ASN A 48 0.45 -25.45 -1.47
C ASN A 48 -1.02 -25.24 -1.87
N MET A 49 -1.33 -24.34 -2.81
CA MET A 49 -2.72 -24.04 -3.22
C MET A 49 -2.97 -24.46 -4.66
N LYS A 50 -4.11 -25.13 -4.89
CA LYS A 50 -4.51 -25.66 -6.20
C LYS A 50 -5.73 -24.92 -6.72
N PRO A 51 -5.86 -24.74 -8.04
CA PRO A 51 -7.04 -24.14 -8.66
C PRO A 51 -8.28 -25.00 -8.39
N LEU A 52 -9.41 -24.36 -8.10
CA LEU A 52 -10.67 -25.06 -7.81
C LEU A 52 -11.23 -25.84 -8.99
N ASP A 53 -11.02 -25.35 -10.22
CA ASP A 53 -11.54 -25.99 -11.43
C ASP A 53 -10.67 -25.72 -12.67
N SER A 54 -10.98 -26.45 -13.75
CA SER A 54 -10.31 -26.31 -15.04
C SER A 54 -10.63 -25.01 -15.80
N ASN A 55 -11.75 -24.34 -15.50
CA ASN A 55 -12.19 -23.15 -16.22
C ASN A 55 -11.23 -21.98 -16.00
N ALA A 56 -10.65 -21.86 -14.79
CA ALA A 56 -9.59 -20.92 -14.52
C ALA A 56 -8.41 -21.03 -15.52
N HIS A 57 -8.04 -22.24 -15.93
CA HIS A 57 -6.93 -22.43 -16.88
C HIS A 57 -7.29 -21.97 -18.29
N HIS A 58 -8.55 -22.16 -18.72
CA HIS A 58 -9.02 -21.66 -20.00
C HIS A 58 -8.98 -20.13 -20.05
N LEU A 59 -9.39 -19.46 -18.98
CA LEU A 59 -9.34 -18.00 -18.86
C LEU A 59 -7.89 -17.49 -18.85
N LEU A 60 -6.98 -18.15 -18.12
CA LEU A 60 -5.55 -17.83 -18.15
C LEU A 60 -4.95 -18.01 -19.55
N ALA A 61 -5.24 -19.12 -20.21
CA ALA A 61 -4.76 -19.37 -21.57
C ALA A 61 -5.26 -18.29 -22.53
N GLN A 62 -6.54 -17.92 -22.49
CA GLN A 62 -7.11 -16.84 -23.30
C GLN A 62 -6.42 -15.49 -23.03
N TRP A 63 -6.14 -15.18 -21.76
CA TRP A 63 -5.42 -13.95 -21.38
C TRP A 63 -4.00 -13.93 -21.95
N VAL A 64 -3.25 -15.03 -21.82
CA VAL A 64 -1.91 -15.17 -22.42
C VAL A 64 -1.97 -15.07 -23.94
N GLN A 65 -2.93 -15.76 -24.58
CA GLN A 65 -3.13 -15.70 -26.03
C GLN A 65 -3.31 -14.26 -26.53
N SER A 66 -3.97 -13.43 -25.71
CA SER A 66 -4.27 -12.03 -25.98
C SER A 66 -3.11 -11.06 -25.68
N GLY A 67 -1.98 -11.55 -25.15
CA GLY A 67 -0.79 -10.74 -24.84
C GLY A 67 -0.35 -10.78 -23.38
N GLY A 68 -1.07 -11.50 -22.51
CA GLY A 68 -0.70 -11.69 -21.11
C GLY A 68 0.63 -12.42 -20.94
N ILE A 69 1.30 -12.15 -19.83
CA ILE A 69 2.58 -12.78 -19.47
C ILE A 69 2.43 -13.46 -18.12
N ILE A 70 2.71 -14.76 -18.08
CA ILE A 70 2.78 -15.53 -16.83
C ILE A 70 4.24 -15.83 -16.52
N VAL A 71 4.65 -15.65 -15.27
CA VAL A 71 5.86 -16.26 -14.71
C VAL A 71 5.41 -17.30 -13.70
N TYR A 72 5.56 -18.57 -14.07
CA TYR A 72 5.16 -19.70 -13.25
C TYR A 72 6.36 -20.24 -12.48
N SER A 73 6.31 -20.21 -11.16
CA SER A 73 7.30 -20.81 -10.28
C SER A 73 6.72 -22.03 -9.59
N GLY A 74 7.26 -23.22 -9.83
CA GLY A 74 6.85 -24.42 -9.12
C GLY A 74 7.55 -25.69 -9.59
N LYS A 75 7.95 -26.52 -8.62
CA LYS A 75 8.44 -27.89 -8.89
C LYS A 75 7.32 -28.90 -9.11
N ASP A 76 6.09 -28.55 -8.71
CA ASP A 76 4.90 -29.40 -8.80
C ASP A 76 5.11 -30.78 -8.13
N ASN A 77 5.80 -30.80 -7.00
CA ASN A 77 6.12 -32.01 -6.24
C ASN A 77 5.64 -31.95 -4.78
N ASP A 78 4.77 -30.98 -4.46
CA ASP A 78 4.17 -30.88 -3.13
C ASP A 78 3.12 -31.99 -2.92
N PRO A 79 2.80 -32.36 -1.66
CA PRO A 79 1.90 -33.47 -1.38
C PRO A 79 0.48 -33.34 -1.96
N TYR A 80 0.02 -32.12 -2.26
CA TYR A 80 -1.33 -31.91 -2.80
C TYR A 80 -1.47 -32.28 -4.27
N GLN A 81 -0.37 -32.55 -4.99
CA GLN A 81 -0.40 -32.93 -6.40
C GLN A 81 -1.04 -34.31 -6.62
N THR A 82 -0.91 -35.21 -5.64
CA THR A 82 -1.38 -36.60 -5.71
C THR A 82 -2.77 -36.81 -5.12
N VAL A 83 -3.39 -35.76 -4.55
CA VAL A 83 -4.78 -35.82 -4.07
C VAL A 83 -5.72 -35.98 -5.26
N SER A 84 -6.74 -36.84 -5.14
CA SER A 84 -7.74 -37.04 -6.18
C SER A 84 -8.59 -35.79 -6.35
N GLU A 85 -8.44 -35.13 -7.50
CA GLU A 85 -9.00 -33.82 -7.82
C GLU A 85 -9.30 -33.71 -9.32
N TRP A 86 -9.86 -32.57 -9.76
CA TRP A 86 -10.34 -32.42 -11.15
C TRP A 86 -9.26 -32.68 -12.21
N TRP A 87 -7.97 -32.44 -11.95
CA TRP A 87 -6.91 -32.59 -12.95
C TRP A 87 -6.42 -34.02 -13.14
N ASN A 88 -6.68 -34.92 -12.19
CA ASN A 88 -6.21 -36.31 -12.22
C ASN A 88 -7.35 -37.34 -12.09
N THR A 89 -8.60 -36.91 -12.24
CA THR A 89 -9.78 -37.78 -12.23
C THR A 89 -10.67 -37.55 -13.46
N GLY A 90 -11.54 -38.53 -13.73
CA GLY A 90 -12.52 -38.46 -14.81
C GLY A 90 -11.89 -38.40 -16.19
N LYS A 91 -12.10 -37.29 -16.90
CA LYS A 91 -11.55 -37.09 -18.26
C LYS A 91 -10.08 -36.65 -18.27
N TYR A 92 -9.54 -36.24 -17.13
CA TYR A 92 -8.19 -35.72 -17.00
C TYR A 92 -7.29 -36.70 -16.24
N HIS A 93 -6.03 -36.78 -16.66
CA HIS A 93 -5.04 -37.74 -16.13
C HIS A 93 -3.66 -37.05 -16.00
N TYR A 94 -3.65 -35.78 -15.59
CA TYR A 94 -2.42 -35.02 -15.42
C TYR A 94 -1.78 -35.31 -14.06
N ALA A 95 -0.45 -35.26 -13.98
CA ALA A 95 0.25 -35.45 -12.70
C ALA A 95 0.15 -34.22 -11.79
N SER A 96 -0.10 -33.05 -12.36
CA SER A 96 -0.30 -31.77 -11.67
C SER A 96 -1.29 -30.89 -12.45
N PRO A 97 -1.95 -29.90 -11.83
CA PRO A 97 -2.84 -29.01 -12.57
C PRO A 97 -2.05 -28.10 -13.53
N SER A 98 -0.79 -27.74 -13.21
CA SER A 98 0.04 -26.95 -14.13
C SER A 98 0.23 -27.64 -15.49
N GLU A 99 0.29 -28.98 -15.53
CA GLU A 99 0.35 -29.73 -16.80
C GLU A 99 -0.91 -29.52 -17.65
N HIS A 100 -2.10 -29.45 -17.04
CA HIS A 100 -3.32 -29.10 -17.78
C HIS A 100 -3.22 -27.69 -18.37
N LEU A 101 -2.79 -26.70 -17.57
CA LEU A 101 -2.62 -25.33 -18.03
C LEU A 101 -1.62 -25.24 -19.20
N PHE A 102 -0.48 -25.90 -19.07
CA PHE A 102 0.57 -25.93 -20.09
C PHE A 102 0.14 -26.68 -21.35
N ASN A 103 -0.62 -27.76 -21.21
CA ASN A 103 -1.18 -28.50 -22.33
C ASN A 103 -2.16 -27.63 -23.16
N LEU A 104 -3.03 -26.85 -22.50
CA LEU A 104 -3.93 -25.89 -23.18
C LEU A 104 -3.16 -24.84 -24.00
N MET A 105 -1.92 -24.55 -23.62
CA MET A 105 -1.04 -23.60 -24.30
C MET A 105 -0.01 -24.26 -25.23
N ASN A 106 -0.13 -25.58 -25.49
CA ASN A 106 0.79 -26.37 -26.31
C ASN A 106 2.25 -26.37 -25.81
N ILE A 107 2.45 -26.35 -24.49
CA ILE A 107 3.79 -26.33 -23.86
C ILE A 107 4.19 -27.75 -23.41
N SER A 108 4.91 -28.47 -24.28
CA SER A 108 5.25 -29.89 -24.08
C SER A 108 6.50 -30.14 -23.22
N ASP A 109 7.52 -29.27 -23.32
CA ASP A 109 8.83 -29.42 -22.65
C ASP A 109 8.89 -28.78 -21.25
N SER A 110 7.75 -28.45 -20.68
CA SER A 110 7.67 -27.67 -19.43
C SER A 110 8.21 -28.40 -18.21
N LYS A 111 8.20 -29.74 -18.16
CA LYS A 111 8.47 -30.50 -16.92
C LYS A 111 9.90 -30.37 -16.40
N ASN A 112 10.89 -30.27 -17.29
CA ASN A 112 12.31 -30.39 -16.91
C ASN A 112 13.16 -29.16 -17.28
N LYS A 113 12.54 -28.07 -17.74
CA LYS A 113 13.29 -26.95 -18.29
C LYS A 113 12.72 -25.61 -17.86
N ASN A 114 13.61 -24.76 -17.33
CA ASN A 114 13.34 -23.35 -17.19
C ASN A 114 13.36 -22.70 -18.57
N GLY A 115 12.41 -21.82 -18.86
CA GLY A 115 12.41 -21.13 -20.14
C GLY A 115 11.14 -20.38 -20.45
N ILE A 116 11.21 -19.61 -21.54
CA ILE A 116 10.11 -18.86 -22.10
C ILE A 116 9.42 -19.66 -23.20
N PHE A 117 8.11 -19.69 -23.16
CA PHE A 117 7.25 -20.34 -24.16
C PHE A 117 6.25 -19.30 -24.69
N LYS A 118 6.19 -19.14 -26.01
CA LYS A 118 5.25 -18.21 -26.66
C LYS A 118 3.91 -18.88 -26.85
N TYR A 119 2.82 -18.13 -26.61
CA TYR A 119 1.47 -18.59 -26.87
C TYR A 119 0.59 -17.40 -27.31
N GLY A 120 0.10 -17.45 -28.53
CA GLY A 120 -0.56 -16.30 -29.17
C GLY A 120 0.36 -15.08 -29.16
N LYS A 121 -0.15 -13.95 -28.62
CA LYS A 121 0.61 -12.69 -28.49
C LYS A 121 1.42 -12.60 -27.20
N GLY A 122 1.18 -13.50 -26.24
CA GLY A 122 1.81 -13.48 -24.92
C GLY A 122 2.87 -14.55 -24.73
N SER A 123 3.20 -14.81 -23.46
CA SER A 123 4.19 -15.82 -23.11
C SER A 123 4.06 -16.34 -21.69
N VAL A 124 4.55 -17.56 -21.48
CA VAL A 124 4.72 -18.17 -20.16
C VAL A 124 6.21 -18.40 -19.94
N TYR A 125 6.76 -17.85 -18.86
CA TYR A 125 8.09 -18.21 -18.38
C TYR A 125 7.95 -19.21 -17.23
N ILE A 126 8.59 -20.37 -17.36
CA ILE A 126 8.54 -21.43 -16.34
C ILE A 126 9.85 -21.44 -15.56
N ILE A 127 9.74 -21.45 -14.24
CA ILE A 127 10.83 -21.62 -13.27
C ILE A 127 10.52 -22.87 -12.44
N ARG A 128 11.34 -23.92 -12.57
CA ARG A 128 11.23 -25.18 -11.83
C ARG A 128 11.86 -25.08 -10.45
N GLU A 129 11.37 -24.10 -9.71
CA GLU A 129 11.78 -23.80 -8.35
C GLU A 129 10.56 -23.36 -7.54
N ASP A 130 10.46 -23.80 -6.29
CA ASP A 130 9.36 -23.38 -5.42
C ASP A 130 9.65 -21.96 -4.92
N PRO A 131 8.67 -21.04 -4.90
CA PRO A 131 8.96 -19.64 -4.60
C PRO A 131 9.60 -19.39 -3.23
N LYS A 132 9.40 -20.28 -2.26
CA LYS A 132 10.05 -20.19 -0.95
C LYS A 132 11.58 -20.07 -1.05
N SER A 133 12.23 -20.68 -2.04
CA SER A 133 13.69 -20.64 -2.16
C SER A 133 14.22 -19.23 -2.36
N TYR A 134 13.44 -18.34 -2.99
CA TYR A 134 13.82 -16.94 -3.24
C TYR A 134 14.04 -16.15 -1.94
N VAL A 135 13.50 -16.63 -0.80
CA VAL A 135 13.54 -15.92 0.49
C VAL A 135 14.20 -16.72 1.62
N MET A 136 14.68 -17.93 1.34
CA MET A 136 15.33 -18.79 2.35
C MET A 136 16.84 -18.56 2.47
N SER A 137 17.45 -17.90 1.50
CA SER A 137 18.86 -17.50 1.53
C SER A 137 19.02 -16.04 1.15
N ALA A 138 20.09 -15.41 1.62
CA ALA A 138 20.52 -14.12 1.09
C ALA A 138 20.68 -14.23 -0.43
N ASP A 139 20.20 -13.20 -1.15
CA ASP A 139 20.28 -13.09 -2.61
C ASP A 139 19.62 -14.24 -3.41
N GLY A 140 18.78 -15.06 -2.77
CA GLY A 140 18.07 -16.17 -3.43
C GLY A 140 17.10 -15.71 -4.53
N ASP A 141 16.70 -14.45 -4.52
CA ASP A 141 15.73 -13.87 -5.44
C ASP A 141 16.34 -13.23 -6.70
N GLN A 142 17.67 -13.08 -6.77
CA GLN A 142 18.36 -12.33 -7.84
C GLN A 142 18.00 -12.82 -9.25
N SER A 143 18.03 -14.14 -9.46
CA SER A 143 17.67 -14.75 -10.75
C SER A 143 16.20 -14.49 -11.11
N TYR A 144 15.29 -14.64 -10.13
CA TYR A 144 13.87 -14.43 -10.30
C TYR A 144 13.52 -12.97 -10.66
N VAL A 145 14.09 -12.01 -9.92
CA VAL A 145 13.93 -10.57 -10.21
C VAL A 145 14.52 -10.23 -11.57
N GLY A 146 15.67 -10.80 -11.94
CA GLY A 146 16.30 -10.61 -13.25
C GLY A 146 15.42 -11.10 -14.40
N ILE A 147 14.82 -12.29 -14.26
CA ILE A 147 13.87 -12.85 -15.25
C ILE A 147 12.69 -11.91 -15.45
N VAL A 148 12.02 -11.50 -14.36
CA VAL A 148 10.84 -10.61 -14.45
C VAL A 148 11.19 -9.25 -15.05
N SER A 149 12.35 -8.69 -14.67
CA SER A 149 12.85 -7.43 -15.20
C SER A 149 13.12 -7.50 -16.70
N ASN A 150 13.74 -8.58 -17.16
CA ASN A 150 14.01 -8.81 -18.58
C ASN A 150 12.71 -8.98 -19.38
N LEU A 151 11.75 -9.75 -18.88
CA LEU A 151 10.44 -9.91 -19.51
C LEU A 151 9.69 -8.59 -19.61
N TYR A 152 9.72 -7.78 -18.54
CA TYR A 152 9.09 -6.46 -18.52
C TYR A 152 9.74 -5.53 -19.57
N LYS A 153 11.07 -5.50 -19.62
CA LYS A 153 11.83 -4.70 -20.59
C LYS A 153 11.54 -5.09 -22.03
N GLN A 154 11.54 -6.38 -22.33
CA GLN A 154 11.29 -6.88 -23.69
C GLN A 154 9.86 -6.63 -24.15
N SER A 155 8.88 -6.75 -23.24
CA SER A 155 7.47 -6.69 -23.60
C SER A 155 6.89 -5.29 -23.60
N PHE A 156 7.42 -4.39 -22.78
CA PHE A 156 6.91 -3.02 -22.62
C PHE A 156 7.91 -1.94 -23.04
N HIS A 157 9.12 -2.32 -23.47
CA HIS A 157 10.21 -1.40 -23.84
C HIS A 157 10.53 -0.37 -22.74
N LYS A 158 10.42 -0.81 -21.48
CA LYS A 158 10.62 0.03 -20.27
C LYS A 158 11.40 -0.75 -19.22
N GLU A 159 12.20 -0.05 -18.44
CA GLU A 159 12.87 -0.66 -17.29
C GLU A 159 11.99 -0.61 -16.06
N ILE A 160 12.13 -1.61 -15.19
CA ILE A 160 11.51 -1.59 -13.87
C ILE A 160 12.21 -0.52 -13.04
N GLN A 161 11.45 0.34 -12.38
CA GLN A 161 11.99 1.35 -11.48
C GLN A 161 12.19 0.73 -10.10
N PHE A 162 13.45 0.51 -9.75
CA PHE A 162 13.86 0.10 -8.41
C PHE A 162 13.96 1.32 -7.50
N LYS A 163 13.38 1.21 -6.31
CA LYS A 163 13.46 2.25 -5.27
C LYS A 163 13.32 1.62 -3.90
N ASN A 164 13.57 2.39 -2.86
CA ASN A 164 13.43 1.95 -1.48
C ASN A 164 12.26 2.61 -0.76
N TYR A 165 11.27 3.16 -1.46
CA TYR A 165 10.19 3.87 -0.79
C TYR A 165 8.83 3.69 -1.46
N TYR A 166 7.80 3.80 -0.64
CA TYR A 166 6.41 3.90 -1.05
C TYR A 166 5.81 5.20 -0.56
N THR A 167 5.01 5.82 -1.42
CA THR A 167 4.16 6.94 -1.05
C THR A 167 2.72 6.65 -1.40
N LEU A 168 1.80 7.06 -0.53
CA LEU A 168 0.37 6.94 -0.75
C LEU A 168 -0.31 8.26 -0.36
N LYS A 169 -0.95 8.89 -1.34
CA LYS A 169 -1.76 10.10 -1.11
C LYS A 169 -3.24 9.73 -1.03
N ARG A 170 -3.90 10.11 0.05
CA ARG A 170 -5.35 9.94 0.26
C ARG A 170 -5.94 11.28 0.73
N GLY A 171 -6.55 12.02 -0.19
CA GLY A 171 -6.98 13.39 0.09
C GLY A 171 -5.78 14.25 0.53
N PRO A 172 -5.87 14.94 1.69
CA PRO A 172 -4.75 15.71 2.23
C PRO A 172 -3.69 14.87 2.93
N TYR A 173 -3.88 13.56 3.10
CA TYR A 173 -2.89 12.72 3.80
C TYR A 173 -1.85 12.17 2.82
N LEU A 174 -0.57 12.31 3.18
CA LEU A 174 0.57 11.70 2.50
C LEU A 174 1.25 10.74 3.47
N MET A 175 1.19 9.45 3.17
CA MET A 175 1.93 8.40 3.86
C MET A 175 3.21 8.11 3.10
N ILE A 176 4.31 7.95 3.83
CA ILE A 176 5.64 7.63 3.31
C ILE A 176 6.19 6.47 4.13
N SER A 177 6.74 5.47 3.46
CA SER A 177 7.52 4.40 4.09
C SER A 177 8.79 4.20 3.27
N VAL A 178 9.95 4.26 3.94
CA VAL A 178 11.25 4.03 3.32
C VAL A 178 11.82 2.74 3.89
N LEU A 179 12.00 1.77 2.99
CA LEU A 179 12.52 0.44 3.24
C LEU A 179 14.05 0.47 3.42
N ASP A 180 14.56 -0.45 4.23
CA ASP A 180 15.99 -0.68 4.41
C ASP A 180 16.44 -2.05 3.85
N GLU A 181 15.51 -2.88 3.36
CA GLU A 181 15.77 -4.24 2.88
C GLU A 181 16.26 -4.31 1.42
N ASN A 182 16.82 -3.23 0.89
CA ASN A 182 17.52 -3.19 -0.39
C ASN A 182 18.83 -2.39 -0.29
N GLU A 183 19.59 -2.36 -1.40
CA GLU A 183 20.90 -1.71 -1.48
C GLU A 183 20.84 -0.19 -1.30
N SER A 184 19.72 0.44 -1.67
CA SER A 184 19.55 1.88 -1.55
C SER A 184 19.32 2.27 -0.09
N LYS A 185 20.26 3.06 0.45
CA LYS A 185 20.15 3.72 1.76
C LYS A 185 19.75 5.19 1.65
N THR A 186 19.26 5.61 0.48
CA THR A 186 18.87 7.00 0.22
C THR A 186 17.58 7.37 0.97
N PRO A 187 17.55 8.46 1.73
CA PRO A 187 16.32 8.99 2.32
C PRO A 187 15.32 9.45 1.25
N TYR A 188 14.02 9.41 1.59
CA TYR A 188 12.99 10.06 0.77
C TYR A 188 12.72 11.46 1.32
N THR A 189 12.74 12.48 0.44
CA THR A 189 12.40 13.86 0.81
C THR A 189 11.08 14.26 0.17
N ALA A 190 10.06 14.49 1.01
CA ALA A 190 8.82 15.17 0.60
C ALA A 190 9.02 16.69 0.71
N LYS A 191 8.65 17.44 -0.33
CA LYS A 191 8.61 18.91 -0.32
C LYS A 191 7.17 19.39 -0.44
N GLY A 192 6.81 20.40 0.34
CA GLY A 192 5.44 20.91 0.44
C GLY A 192 5.14 21.40 1.84
N LYS A 193 3.97 22.00 2.03
CA LYS A 193 3.56 22.56 3.32
C LYS A 193 2.76 21.53 4.11
N PHE A 194 3.41 20.90 5.06
CA PHE A 194 2.85 19.78 5.79
C PHE A 194 2.65 20.07 7.28
N ILE A 195 1.69 19.38 7.88
CA ILE A 195 1.68 19.10 9.32
C ILE A 195 2.26 17.69 9.50
N ASP A 196 3.29 17.53 10.33
CA ASP A 196 3.79 16.21 10.70
C ASP A 196 2.86 15.60 11.77
N LEU A 197 2.16 14.52 11.41
CA LEU A 197 1.16 13.89 12.28
C LEU A 197 1.78 12.87 13.26
N PHE A 198 3.06 12.53 13.13
CA PHE A 198 3.78 11.72 14.11
C PHE A 198 4.50 12.56 15.15
N ASP A 199 4.72 13.84 14.90
CA ASP A 199 5.22 14.76 15.92
C ASP A 199 4.06 15.25 16.80
N PRO A 200 4.09 15.01 18.12
CA PRO A 200 3.02 15.41 19.03
C PRO A 200 2.85 16.94 19.15
N LYS A 201 3.77 17.75 18.60
CA LYS A 201 3.64 19.22 18.55
C LYS A 201 2.96 19.71 17.28
N LEU A 202 2.64 18.82 16.34
CA LEU A 202 2.03 19.12 15.04
C LEU A 202 2.73 20.32 14.35
N PRO A 203 4.05 20.28 14.13
CA PRO A 203 4.77 21.39 13.51
C PRO A 203 4.33 21.59 12.06
N ILE A 204 4.38 22.84 11.60
CA ILE A 204 4.31 23.16 10.17
C ILE A 204 5.72 23.02 9.60
N ILE A 205 5.87 22.17 8.58
CA ILE A 205 7.15 21.92 7.92
C ILE A 205 7.01 22.11 6.41
N ASN A 206 8.08 22.59 5.76
CA ASN A 206 8.13 22.79 4.30
C ASN A 206 8.80 21.62 3.56
N SER A 207 9.38 20.71 4.32
CA SER A 207 9.97 19.48 3.83
C SER A 207 10.02 18.44 4.95
N LYS A 208 9.87 17.16 4.58
CA LYS A 208 10.11 16.02 5.47
C LYS A 208 11.11 15.10 4.80
N GLU A 209 12.25 14.89 5.45
CA GLU A 209 13.14 13.79 5.13
C GLU A 209 12.73 12.56 5.95
N VAL A 210 12.65 11.41 5.29
CA VAL A 210 12.34 10.12 5.90
C VAL A 210 13.50 9.17 5.58
N LEU A 211 14.21 8.74 6.62
CA LEU A 211 15.33 7.82 6.51
C LEU A 211 14.84 6.40 6.21
N PRO A 212 15.70 5.50 5.68
CA PRO A 212 15.41 4.06 5.65
C PRO A 212 14.99 3.53 7.02
N ASP A 213 14.16 2.49 7.03
CA ASP A 213 13.52 1.90 8.23
C ASP A 213 12.61 2.87 9.00
N ASN A 214 12.12 3.92 8.34
CA ASN A 214 11.21 4.89 8.95
C ASN A 214 9.98 5.14 8.07
N GLN A 215 8.91 5.60 8.73
CA GLN A 215 7.68 6.01 8.09
C GLN A 215 7.30 7.43 8.53
N SER A 216 6.47 8.08 7.73
CA SER A 216 5.89 9.38 8.08
C SER A 216 4.45 9.46 7.60
N LEU A 217 3.61 10.10 8.40
CA LEU A 217 2.26 10.48 8.05
C LEU A 217 2.16 12.01 8.09
N LEU A 218 1.91 12.61 6.94
CA LEU A 218 1.87 14.06 6.75
C LEU A 218 0.46 14.50 6.35
N PHE A 219 0.03 15.66 6.84
CA PHE A 219 -1.13 16.37 6.30
C PHE A 219 -0.68 17.50 5.38
N ASP A 220 -0.96 17.38 4.09
CA ASP A 220 -0.70 18.37 3.04
C ASP A 220 -1.73 19.50 3.09
N ILE A 221 -1.31 20.65 3.62
CA ILE A 221 -2.16 21.84 3.74
C ILE A 221 -2.50 22.40 2.35
N ASP A 222 -1.64 22.18 1.36
CA ASP A 222 -1.88 22.67 0.01
C ASP A 222 -2.89 21.83 -0.76
N ALA A 223 -3.19 20.61 -0.31
CA ALA A 223 -4.26 19.78 -0.84
C ALA A 223 -5.67 20.22 -0.40
N ILE A 224 -5.80 21.18 0.52
CA ILE A 224 -7.09 21.71 0.96
C ILE A 224 -7.70 22.57 -0.16
N GLN A 225 -8.90 22.18 -0.62
CA GLN A 225 -9.60 22.88 -1.70
C GLN A 225 -10.10 24.27 -1.28
N ASN A 226 -10.81 24.38 -0.15
CA ASN A 226 -11.34 25.64 0.35
C ASN A 226 -10.57 26.15 1.58
N LYS A 227 -9.47 26.88 1.32
CA LYS A 227 -8.64 27.46 2.39
C LYS A 227 -9.32 28.63 3.14
N LYS A 228 -10.50 29.10 2.70
CA LYS A 228 -11.27 30.14 3.39
C LYS A 228 -12.24 29.59 4.41
N GLN A 229 -12.51 28.28 4.39
CA GLN A 229 -13.37 27.64 5.37
C GLN A 229 -12.54 27.27 6.60
N ALA A 230 -12.88 27.88 7.74
CA ALA A 230 -12.31 27.51 9.02
C ALA A 230 -12.63 26.05 9.33
N GLN A 231 -11.61 25.28 9.71
CA GLN A 231 -11.74 23.84 9.98
C GLN A 231 -10.57 23.32 10.82
N VAL A 232 -10.82 22.28 11.63
CA VAL A 232 -9.75 21.55 12.32
C VAL A 232 -9.08 20.59 11.33
N LEU A 233 -7.77 20.71 11.14
CA LEU A 233 -7.00 19.88 10.20
C LEU A 233 -6.45 18.61 10.86
N ALA A 234 -5.97 18.73 12.09
CA ALA A 234 -5.43 17.65 12.89
C ALA A 234 -5.73 17.92 14.37
N SER A 235 -6.10 16.89 15.14
CA SER A 235 -6.35 17.01 16.57
C SER A 235 -6.11 15.69 17.31
N ALA A 236 -5.63 15.78 18.55
CA ALA A 236 -5.59 14.70 19.54
C ALA A 236 -6.91 14.57 20.35
N SER A 237 -8.02 15.05 19.79
CA SER A 237 -9.35 14.99 20.39
C SER A 237 -10.40 14.75 19.32
N ARG A 238 -11.57 14.27 19.73
CA ARG A 238 -12.73 14.20 18.85
C ARG A 238 -13.45 15.54 18.86
N ILE A 239 -13.68 16.07 17.65
CA ILE A 239 -14.31 17.38 17.43
C ILE A 239 -15.80 17.21 17.18
N TYR A 240 -16.61 18.06 17.80
CA TYR A 240 -18.06 18.09 17.74
C TYR A 240 -18.59 19.51 17.58
N ASP A 241 -19.84 19.63 17.13
CA ASP A 241 -20.62 20.88 17.11
C ASP A 241 -19.88 22.06 16.47
N GLU A 242 -19.16 21.79 15.38
CA GLU A 242 -18.43 22.79 14.60
C GLU A 242 -19.41 23.83 14.05
N LYS A 243 -19.16 25.11 14.34
CA LYS A 243 -19.94 26.24 13.85
C LYS A 243 -19.01 27.34 13.38
N THR A 244 -19.27 27.81 12.16
CA THR A 244 -18.48 28.86 11.52
C THR A 244 -19.37 30.07 11.24
N SER A 245 -18.88 31.26 11.56
CA SER A 245 -19.48 32.55 11.22
C SER A 245 -18.52 33.37 10.34
N SER A 246 -18.84 34.64 10.10
CA SER A 246 -17.96 35.54 9.34
C SER A 246 -16.59 35.78 10.00
N ASN A 247 -16.53 35.75 11.33
CA ASN A 247 -15.34 36.10 12.11
C ASN A 247 -15.04 35.14 13.27
N THR A 248 -15.81 34.05 13.41
CA THR A 248 -15.61 33.07 14.48
C THR A 248 -15.69 31.64 14.00
N TYR A 249 -14.93 30.78 14.66
CA TYR A 249 -15.05 29.33 14.56
C TYR A 249 -15.13 28.73 15.96
N GLU A 250 -16.16 27.94 16.24
CA GLU A 250 -16.33 27.27 17.53
C GLU A 250 -16.61 25.78 17.36
N PHE A 251 -16.15 24.99 18.33
CA PHE A 251 -16.37 23.55 18.40
C PHE A 251 -16.16 23.03 19.82
N ILE A 252 -16.53 21.77 20.05
CA ILE A 252 -16.29 21.05 21.30
C ILE A 252 -15.26 19.95 21.06
N ALA A 253 -14.16 19.99 21.80
CA ALA A 253 -13.11 18.97 21.81
C ALA A 253 -13.30 18.02 23.00
N LYS A 254 -13.45 16.72 22.74
CA LYS A 254 -13.59 15.67 23.78
C LYS A 254 -12.47 14.63 23.68
N SER A 255 -11.86 14.31 24.82
CA SER A 255 -10.79 13.30 24.92
C SER A 255 -10.56 12.92 26.40
N PRO A 256 -9.92 11.79 26.74
CA PRO A 256 -9.72 11.36 28.14
C PRO A 256 -8.93 12.38 28.99
N ILE A 257 -9.22 12.41 30.29
CA ILE A 257 -8.42 13.15 31.28
C ILE A 257 -6.96 12.65 31.30
N ASN A 258 -6.05 13.44 31.88
CA ASN A 258 -4.61 13.16 31.96
C ASN A 258 -3.91 13.02 30.59
N THR A 259 -4.48 13.66 29.57
CA THR A 259 -3.85 13.80 28.26
C THR A 259 -3.89 15.27 27.83
N ILE A 260 -3.01 15.65 26.92
CA ILE A 260 -2.96 17.00 26.36
C ILE A 260 -3.58 16.97 24.98
N ASN A 261 -4.50 17.89 24.72
CA ASN A 261 -4.95 18.16 23.38
C ASN A 261 -3.90 18.97 22.64
N VAL A 262 -3.64 18.59 21.41
CA VAL A 262 -2.89 19.38 20.44
C VAL A 262 -3.69 19.39 19.16
N MET A 263 -3.81 20.55 18.52
CA MET A 263 -4.51 20.64 17.25
C MET A 263 -3.96 21.75 16.36
N ARG A 264 -4.23 21.59 15.06
CA ARG A 264 -4.01 22.59 14.02
C ARG A 264 -5.34 22.96 13.40
N VAL A 265 -5.69 24.24 13.48
CA VAL A 265 -6.94 24.79 12.97
C VAL A 265 -6.63 25.75 11.84
N LEU A 266 -7.18 25.50 10.65
CA LEU A 266 -7.11 26.42 9.51
C LEU A 266 -8.09 27.57 9.72
N LEU A 267 -7.67 28.80 9.46
CA LEU A 267 -8.53 29.99 9.54
C LEU A 267 -8.37 30.85 8.28
N PRO A 268 -9.44 31.55 7.84
CA PRO A 268 -9.36 32.43 6.67
C PRO A 268 -8.50 33.68 6.90
N GLN A 269 -8.32 34.10 8.16
CA GLN A 269 -7.56 35.29 8.54
C GLN A 269 -6.79 35.03 9.84
N LYS A 270 -5.87 35.96 10.15
CA LYS A 270 -5.04 35.90 11.35
C LYS A 270 -5.89 35.93 12.61
N LEU A 271 -5.69 34.92 13.45
CA LEU A 271 -6.36 34.82 14.74
C LEU A 271 -6.04 36.02 15.63
N LYS A 272 -7.08 36.62 16.22
CA LYS A 272 -6.97 37.69 17.23
C LYS A 272 -7.13 37.15 18.64
N LYS A 273 -8.01 36.16 18.84
CA LYS A 273 -8.33 35.63 20.16
C LYS A 273 -8.72 34.16 20.09
N CYS A 274 -8.16 33.35 20.98
CA CYS A 274 -8.63 31.99 21.26
C CYS A 274 -9.12 31.92 22.71
N THR A 275 -10.25 31.27 22.93
CA THR A 275 -10.80 30.98 24.26
C THR A 275 -11.18 29.52 24.35
N ALA A 276 -11.05 28.95 25.55
CA ALA A 276 -11.44 27.59 25.85
C ALA A 276 -12.16 27.57 27.21
N THR A 277 -13.32 26.93 27.26
CA THR A 277 -14.17 26.84 28.45
C THR A 277 -14.65 25.42 28.66
N LYS A 278 -14.67 24.96 29.92
CA LYS A 278 -15.26 23.68 30.31
C LYS A 278 -16.78 23.74 30.29
N THR A 279 -17.42 22.58 30.39
CA THR A 279 -18.89 22.42 30.46
C THR A 279 -19.54 23.18 31.62
N ASN A 280 -18.83 23.35 32.74
CA ASN A 280 -19.27 24.13 33.90
C ASN A 280 -19.08 25.65 33.74
N GLY A 281 -18.60 26.12 32.58
CA GLY A 281 -18.36 27.53 32.30
C GLY A 281 -17.01 28.09 32.77
N SER A 282 -16.19 27.30 33.48
CA SER A 282 -14.86 27.75 33.89
C SER A 282 -13.90 27.85 32.71
N THR A 283 -13.02 28.85 32.71
CA THR A 283 -11.95 28.99 31.73
C THR A 283 -10.90 27.88 31.86
N VAL A 284 -10.28 27.50 30.74
CA VAL A 284 -9.15 26.58 30.71
C VAL A 284 -7.86 27.39 30.84
N GLU A 285 -7.20 27.28 32.00
CA GLU A 285 -6.06 28.14 32.36
C GLU A 285 -4.77 27.81 31.59
N ASP A 286 -4.59 26.55 31.18
CA ASP A 286 -3.43 26.05 30.46
C ASP A 286 -3.58 26.12 28.93
N LEU A 287 -4.54 26.91 28.45
CA LEU A 287 -4.73 27.17 27.02
C LEU A 287 -3.50 27.87 26.43
N GLN A 288 -2.90 27.24 25.44
CA GLN A 288 -1.82 27.79 24.62
C GLN A 288 -2.24 27.82 23.17
N TRP A 289 -1.88 28.89 22.45
CA TRP A 289 -2.07 28.94 21.00
C TRP A 289 -1.01 29.77 20.31
N ASN A 290 -0.73 29.43 19.05
CA ASN A 290 0.23 30.16 18.21
C ASN A 290 -0.23 30.19 16.75
N TRP A 291 -0.27 31.37 16.16
CA TRP A 291 -0.62 31.58 14.74
C TRP A 291 0.59 31.38 13.84
N ASP A 292 0.42 30.58 12.79
CA ASP A 292 1.39 30.40 11.72
C ASP A 292 0.93 31.13 10.45
N GLU A 293 1.61 32.23 10.12
CA GLU A 293 1.25 33.11 9.01
C GLU A 293 1.35 32.41 7.65
N MET A 294 2.31 31.51 7.50
CA MET A 294 2.62 30.85 6.23
C MET A 294 1.56 29.80 5.86
N SER A 295 1.09 29.03 6.83
CA SER A 295 0.06 28.00 6.65
C SER A 295 -1.36 28.52 6.85
N LYS A 296 -1.52 29.72 7.43
CA LYS A 296 -2.82 30.25 7.88
C LYS A 296 -3.50 29.33 8.90
N THR A 297 -2.70 28.67 9.73
CA THR A 297 -3.20 27.78 10.77
C THR A 297 -2.83 28.29 12.16
N THR A 298 -3.66 27.95 13.15
CA THR A 298 -3.36 28.15 14.56
C THR A 298 -3.06 26.79 15.21
N PHE A 299 -1.94 26.69 15.91
CA PHE A 299 -1.72 25.65 16.92
C PHE A 299 -2.54 25.98 18.16
N VAL A 300 -3.29 25.01 18.70
CA VAL A 300 -4.01 25.14 19.98
C VAL A 300 -3.70 23.94 20.87
N SER A 301 -3.43 24.17 22.15
CA SER A 301 -3.13 23.14 23.13
C SER A 301 -3.78 23.44 24.49
N PHE A 302 -4.23 22.40 25.18
CA PHE A 302 -4.81 22.45 26.53
C PHE A 302 -5.00 21.03 27.09
N ALA A 303 -5.12 20.87 28.41
CA ALA A 303 -5.46 19.60 29.04
C ALA A 303 -6.86 19.12 28.62
N ASN A 304 -6.98 17.85 28.26
CA ASN A 304 -8.23 17.27 27.79
C ASN A 304 -9.26 17.06 28.90
N ASP A 305 -10.54 17.07 28.51
CA ASP A 305 -11.68 16.77 29.37
C ASP A 305 -12.70 15.89 28.61
N PRO A 306 -13.13 14.73 29.17
CA PRO A 306 -14.10 13.85 28.53
C PRO A 306 -15.50 14.47 28.45
N GLN A 307 -15.84 15.43 29.32
CA GLN A 307 -17.09 16.18 29.24
C GLN A 307 -17.08 17.15 28.05
N GLY A 308 -15.89 17.59 27.66
CA GLY A 308 -15.63 18.43 26.50
C GLY A 308 -15.23 19.85 26.85
N ILE A 309 -14.35 20.39 26.01
CA ILE A 309 -13.88 21.77 26.08
C ILE A 309 -14.42 22.50 24.86
N LYS A 310 -15.20 23.56 25.10
CA LYS A 310 -15.65 24.46 24.04
C LYS A 310 -14.51 25.38 23.68
N VAL A 311 -14.03 25.30 22.45
CA VAL A 311 -12.99 26.18 21.89
C VAL A 311 -13.67 27.18 20.97
N ARG A 312 -13.30 28.46 21.08
CA ARG A 312 -13.78 29.53 20.22
C ARG A 312 -12.61 30.39 19.74
N LEU A 313 -12.46 30.48 18.43
CA LEU A 313 -11.44 31.22 17.71
C LEU A 313 -12.09 32.43 17.02
N GLU A 314 -11.50 33.62 17.18
CA GLU A 314 -11.99 34.88 16.62
C GLU A 314 -10.88 35.58 15.82
N TRP A 315 -11.17 35.99 14.57
CA TRP A 315 -10.24 36.68 13.67
C TRP A 315 -10.79 38.01 13.14
#